data_AF-A0A932U2B6-F1
#
_entry.id   AF-A0A932U2B6-F1
#
_cell.length_a   1.000
_cell.length_b   1.000
_cell.length_c   1.000
_cell.angle_alpha   90.00
_cell.angle_beta   90.00
_cell.angle_gamma   90.00
#
_symmetry.space_group_name_H-M   'P 1'
#
loop_
_entity.id
_entity.type
_entity.pdbx_description
1 polymer ?
#
loop_
_entity_poly.entity_id
_entity_poly.type
_entity_poly.pdbx_seq_one_letter_code
_entity_poly.pdbx_strand_id
1 'polypeptide(L)'
;MNQDRARYVWEYDISQEEFDAILAGRLTRGHLDRDWAALRVIEWASYKEMVRLLGFPALIANWSHWRPRLRSEQQRRSLDFLVEWLPKHHPELAYDTQPIE
;
A
#
# COMPACT_ATOMS: atom_id res chain seq x y z
N MET A 1 -11.10 -22.82 11.74
CA MET A 1 -10.54 -21.80 10.84
C MET A 1 -9.66 -20.91 11.69
N ASN A 2 -8.34 -21.01 11.58
CA ASN A 2 -7.44 -20.07 12.25
C ASN A 2 -7.66 -18.72 11.57
N GLN A 3 -8.30 -17.78 12.27
CA GLN A 3 -8.25 -16.38 11.88
C GLN A 3 -6.86 -15.87 12.24
N ASP A 4 -5.92 -16.03 11.31
CA ASP A 4 -4.65 -15.34 11.42
C ASP A 4 -4.95 -13.84 11.36
N ARG A 5 -4.61 -13.12 12.44
CA ARG A 5 -4.75 -11.66 12.53
C ARG A 5 -4.02 -11.01 11.36
N ALA A 6 -4.59 -9.95 10.81
CA ALA A 6 -3.98 -9.22 9.71
C ALA A 6 -2.54 -8.77 10.06
N ARG A 7 -1.58 -9.09 9.18
CA ARG A 7 -0.14 -8.93 9.43
C ARG A 7 0.29 -7.51 9.78
N TYR A 8 -0.37 -6.51 9.22
CA TYR A 8 -0.01 -5.09 9.35
C TYR A 8 -0.96 -4.33 10.29
N VAL A 9 -1.90 -5.04 10.92
CA VAL A 9 -2.99 -4.43 11.67
C VAL A 9 -3.27 -5.24 12.93
N TRP A 10 -2.47 -4.97 13.96
CA TRP A 10 -2.63 -5.59 15.29
C TRP A 10 -3.66 -4.88 16.16
N GLU A 11 -4.00 -3.62 15.89
CA GLU A 11 -4.92 -2.84 16.72
C GLU A 11 -6.42 -3.06 16.39
N TYR A 12 -6.74 -3.80 15.32
CA TYR A 12 -8.11 -4.09 14.91
C TYR A 12 -8.39 -5.60 14.94
N ASP A 13 -9.66 -5.94 15.21
CA ASP A 13 -10.18 -7.30 15.07
C ASP A 13 -10.62 -7.55 13.63
N ILE A 14 -9.63 -7.74 12.76
CA ILE A 14 -9.81 -8.09 11.35
C ILE A 14 -8.91 -9.27 10.98
N SER A 15 -9.46 -10.18 10.20
CA SER A 15 -8.72 -11.29 9.60
C SER A 15 -7.83 -10.80 8.44
N GLN A 16 -6.81 -11.58 8.08
CA GLN A 16 -6.00 -11.30 6.90
C GLN A 16 -6.85 -11.25 5.61
N GLU A 17 -7.88 -12.10 5.49
CA GLU A 17 -8.78 -12.12 4.34
C GLU A 17 -9.60 -10.82 4.22
N GLU A 18 -10.12 -10.31 5.34
CA GLU A 18 -10.79 -9.00 5.37
C GLU A 18 -9.83 -7.87 4.98
N PHE A 19 -8.60 -7.90 5.50
CA PHE A 19 -7.59 -6.91 5.14
C PHE A 19 -7.28 -6.93 3.64
N ASP A 20 -7.07 -8.12 3.07
CA ASP A 20 -6.81 -8.29 1.64
C ASP A 20 -8.01 -7.85 0.78
N ALA A 21 -9.24 -8.07 1.26
CA ALA A 21 -10.45 -7.58 0.62
C ALA A 21 -10.55 -6.05 0.67
N ILE A 22 -10.20 -5.42 1.80
CA ILE A 22 -10.17 -3.96 1.95
C ILE A 22 -9.09 -3.36 1.04
N LEU A 23 -7.88 -3.94 1.04
CA LEU A 23 -6.76 -3.50 0.22
C LEU A 23 -7.08 -3.59 -1.28
N ALA A 24 -7.80 -4.64 -1.69
CA ALA A 24 -8.30 -4.80 -3.05
C ALA A 24 -9.49 -3.87 -3.39
N GLY A 25 -9.99 -3.08 -2.43
CA GLY A 25 -11.17 -2.23 -2.61
C GLY A 25 -12.49 -3.01 -2.74
N ARG A 26 -12.50 -4.30 -2.39
CA ARG A 26 -13.68 -5.18 -2.43
C ARG A 26 -14.51 -5.13 -1.15
N LEU A 27 -13.93 -4.60 -0.06
CA LEU A 27 -14.58 -4.45 1.24
C LEU A 27 -14.30 -3.05 1.80
N THR A 28 -15.27 -2.49 2.50
CA THR A 28 -15.08 -1.30 3.34
C THR A 28 -15.84 -1.53 4.63
N ARG A 29 -15.18 -1.30 5.77
CA ARG A 29 -15.76 -1.54 7.10
C ARG A 29 -15.68 -0.27 7.94
N GLY A 30 -16.76 0.51 7.94
CA GLY A 30 -16.77 1.83 8.58
C GLY A 30 -15.76 2.76 7.91
N HIS A 31 -14.71 3.16 8.65
CA HIS A 31 -13.61 3.99 8.14
C HIS A 31 -12.44 3.19 7.55
N LEU A 32 -12.52 1.85 7.56
CA LEU A 32 -11.49 0.96 7.03
C LEU A 32 -11.73 0.75 5.54
N ASP A 33 -11.17 1.64 4.74
CA ASP A 33 -11.21 1.62 3.28
C ASP A 33 -9.84 1.26 2.68
N ARG A 34 -9.78 1.24 1.34
CA ARG A 34 -8.56 0.90 0.61
C ARG A 34 -7.38 1.82 0.95
N ASP A 35 -7.62 3.11 1.16
CA ASP A 35 -6.55 4.06 1.50
C ASP A 35 -6.00 3.77 2.89
N TRP A 36 -6.89 3.48 3.83
CA TRP A 36 -6.49 3.04 5.16
C TRP A 36 -5.63 1.78 5.07
N ALA A 37 -6.02 0.77 4.30
CA ALA A 37 -5.23 -0.46 4.16
C ALA A 37 -3.88 -0.22 3.47
N ALA A 38 -3.84 0.62 2.43
CA ALA A 38 -2.62 0.97 1.72
C ALA A 38 -1.60 1.68 2.64
N LEU A 39 -2.08 2.60 3.49
CA LEU A 39 -1.25 3.26 4.50
C LEU A 39 -0.64 2.25 5.48
N ARG A 40 -1.39 1.22 5.90
CA ARG A 40 -0.86 0.17 6.78
C ARG A 40 0.23 -0.66 6.12
N VAL A 41 0.07 -0.97 4.84
CA VAL A 41 1.13 -1.63 4.06
C VAL A 41 2.38 -0.73 4.00
N ILE A 42 2.23 0.56 3.69
CA ILE A 42 3.37 1.48 3.58
C ILE A 42 4.11 1.63 4.91
N GLU A 43 3.38 1.74 6.02
CA GLU A 43 3.98 1.95 7.34
C GLU A 43 4.74 0.73 7.86
N TRP A 44 4.20 -0.47 7.63
CA TRP A 44 4.60 -1.67 8.37
C TRP A 44 5.17 -2.81 7.51
N ALA A 45 4.90 -2.84 6.21
CA ALA A 45 5.41 -3.89 5.35
C ALA A 45 6.87 -3.64 4.94
N SER A 46 7.58 -4.71 4.59
CA SER A 46 8.87 -4.56 3.92
C SER A 46 8.67 -3.91 2.54
N TYR A 47 9.70 -3.24 2.01
CA TYR A 47 9.63 -2.62 0.68
C TYR A 47 9.19 -3.62 -0.41
N LYS A 48 9.71 -4.86 -0.37
CA LYS A 48 9.35 -5.93 -1.31
C LYS A 48 7.85 -6.28 -1.22
N GLU A 49 7.31 -6.38 -0.01
CA GLU A 49 5.89 -6.65 0.18
C GLU A 49 5.02 -5.46 -0.22
N MET A 50 5.43 -4.22 0.10
CA MET A 50 4.73 -3.01 -0.31
C MET A 50 4.59 -2.94 -1.83
N VAL A 51 5.68 -3.17 -2.57
CA VAL A 51 5.67 -3.19 -4.03
C VAL A 51 4.81 -4.34 -4.57
N ARG A 52 4.88 -5.53 -3.96
CA ARG A 52 4.05 -6.67 -4.38
C ARG A 52 2.55 -6.44 -4.17
N LEU A 53 2.17 -5.80 -3.05
CA LEU A 53 0.78 -5.64 -2.64
C LEU A 53 0.11 -4.44 -3.30
N LEU A 54 0.83 -3.33 -3.46
CA LEU A 54 0.29 -2.10 -4.06
C LEU A 54 0.61 -1.99 -5.54
N GLY A 55 1.80 -2.43 -5.94
CA GLY A 55 2.38 -2.10 -7.23
C GLY A 55 2.83 -0.64 -7.30
N PHE A 56 3.82 -0.37 -8.15
CA PHE A 56 4.25 1.00 -8.42
C PHE A 56 3.16 1.87 -9.06
N PRO A 57 2.32 1.39 -9.99
CA PRO A 57 1.30 2.25 -10.60
C PRO A 57 0.28 2.77 -9.59
N ALA A 58 -0.22 1.92 -8.69
CA ALA A 58 -1.17 2.35 -7.66
C ALA A 58 -0.52 3.29 -6.65
N LEU A 59 0.75 3.03 -6.28
CA LEU A 59 1.50 3.91 -5.40
C LEU A 59 1.62 5.31 -6.01
N ILE A 60 2.07 5.43 -7.25
CA ILE A 60 2.25 6.72 -7.95
C ILE A 60 0.91 7.44 -8.09
N ALA A 61 -0.14 6.75 -8.53
CA ALA A 61 -1.45 7.34 -8.77
C ALA A 61 -2.11 7.90 -7.49
N ASN A 62 -1.88 7.27 -6.33
CA ASN A 62 -2.53 7.63 -5.08
C ASN A 62 -1.60 8.36 -4.08
N TRP A 63 -0.32 8.53 -4.41
CA TRP A 63 0.67 9.06 -3.47
C TRP A 63 0.30 10.43 -2.92
N SER A 64 -0.18 11.35 -3.76
CA SER A 64 -0.59 12.69 -3.32
C SER A 64 -1.67 12.67 -2.25
N HIS A 65 -2.52 11.63 -2.26
CA HIS A 65 -3.59 11.41 -1.29
C HIS A 65 -3.09 10.73 0.00
N TRP A 66 -2.19 9.75 -0.11
CA TRP A 66 -1.66 8.99 1.03
C TRP A 66 -0.56 9.74 1.80
N ARG A 67 0.29 10.49 1.10
CA ARG A 67 1.42 11.24 1.66
C ARG A 67 1.08 12.04 2.92
N PRO A 68 0.03 12.88 2.99
CA PRO A 68 -0.27 13.67 4.19
C PRO A 68 -0.72 12.82 5.39
N ARG A 69 -1.19 11.59 5.16
CA ARG A 69 -1.70 10.69 6.20
C ARG A 69 -0.61 9.79 6.78
N LEU A 70 0.48 9.57 6.05
CA LEU A 70 1.59 8.72 6.48
C LEU A 70 2.32 9.33 7.67
N ARG A 71 2.60 8.61 8.76
CA ARG A 71 3.21 9.23 9.95
C ARG A 71 4.73 9.45 9.86
N SER A 72 5.44 8.59 9.13
CA SER A 72 6.90 8.58 9.09
C SER A 72 7.46 9.57 8.06
N GLU A 73 8.12 10.63 8.52
CA GLU A 73 8.80 11.62 7.63
C GLU A 73 9.87 10.97 6.75
N GLN A 74 10.58 9.98 7.26
CA GLN A 74 11.61 9.26 6.49
C GLN A 74 10.98 8.50 5.32
N GLN A 75 9.89 7.76 5.57
CA GLN A 75 9.18 7.04 4.50
C GLN A 75 8.55 8.02 3.50
N ARG A 76 7.98 9.14 3.96
CA ARG A 76 7.47 10.19 3.06
C ARG A 76 8.54 10.67 2.08
N ARG A 77 9.74 11.01 2.57
CA ARG A 77 10.83 11.47 1.70
C ARG A 77 11.31 10.40 0.73
N SER A 78 11.45 9.16 1.20
CA SER A 78 11.85 8.03 0.35
C SER A 78 10.84 7.77 -0.76
N LEU A 79 9.54 7.86 -0.45
CA LEU A 79 8.47 7.66 -1.43
C LEU A 79 8.25 8.89 -2.33
N ASP A 80 8.46 10.11 -1.83
CA ASP A 80 8.48 11.34 -2.65
C ASP A 80 9.52 11.20 -3.77
N PHE A 81 10.74 10.77 -3.42
CA PHE A 81 11.78 10.49 -4.41
C PHE A 81 11.33 9.41 -5.40
N LEU A 82 10.81 8.29 -4.90
CA LEU A 82 10.41 7.16 -5.75
C LEU A 82 9.33 7.56 -6.76
N VAL A 83 8.28 8.23 -6.31
CA VAL A 83 7.14 8.64 -7.13
C VAL A 83 7.54 9.67 -8.19
N GLU A 84 8.52 10.54 -7.89
CA GLU A 84 9.06 11.46 -8.88
C GLU A 84 10.01 10.78 -9.88
N TRP A 85 10.84 9.86 -9.39
CA TRP A 85 11.93 9.26 -10.17
C TRP A 85 11.43 8.13 -11.09
N LEU A 86 10.53 7.27 -10.62
CA LEU A 86 10.10 6.08 -11.37
C LEU A 86 9.51 6.44 -12.76
N PRO A 87 8.57 7.39 -12.89
CA PRO A 87 8.01 7.72 -14.20
C PRO A 87 9.04 8.27 -15.21
N LYS A 88 10.12 8.88 -14.72
CA LYS A 88 11.16 9.50 -15.55
C LYS A 88 12.21 8.49 -16.00
N HIS A 89 12.48 7.47 -15.19
CA HIS A 89 13.59 6.54 -15.39
C HIS A 89 13.16 5.10 -15.71
N HIS A 90 12.00 4.67 -15.19
CA HIS A 90 11.41 3.35 -15.39
C HIS A 90 9.90 3.45 -15.65
N PRO A 91 9.48 4.09 -16.76
CA PRO A 91 8.07 4.23 -17.09
C PRO A 91 7.34 2.88 -17.23
N GLU A 92 8.05 1.81 -17.58
CA GLU A 92 7.54 0.43 -17.62
C GLU A 92 7.05 -0.04 -16.25
N LEU A 93 7.71 0.36 -15.16
CA LEU A 93 7.26 0.04 -13.81
C LEU A 93 6.17 1.01 -13.33
N ALA A 94 6.20 2.25 -13.81
CA ALA A 94 5.26 3.29 -13.36
C ALA A 94 3.86 3.13 -13.97
N TYR A 95 3.76 2.62 -15.19
CA TYR A 95 2.52 2.60 -15.96
C TYR A 95 2.11 1.22 -16.44
N ASP A 96 3.02 0.23 -16.45
CA ASP A 96 2.68 -1.12 -16.83
C ASP A 96 2.39 -1.97 -15.59
N THR A 97 1.32 -2.75 -15.66
CA THR A 97 0.96 -3.72 -14.62
C THR A 97 1.45 -5.10 -15.06
N GLN A 98 2.73 -5.22 -15.37
CA GLN A 98 3.33 -6.54 -15.56
C GLN A 98 3.63 -7.14 -14.19
N PRO A 99 3.16 -8.36 -13.89
CA PRO A 99 3.55 -9.05 -12.68
C PRO A 99 5.06 -9.27 -12.70
N ILE A 100 5.73 -8.90 -11.61
CA ILE A 100 7.14 -9.25 -11.38
C ILE A 100 7.15 -10.76 -11.11
N GLU A 101 7.68 -11.56 -12.04
CA GLU A 101 7.88 -13.01 -11.89
C GLU A 101 8.79 -13.36 -10.70
#